data_AF-A0AAN4ZPA2-F1
#
_entry.id   AF-A0AAN4ZPA2-F1
#
_cell.length_a   1.000
_cell.length_b   1.000
_cell.length_c   1.000
_cell.angle_alpha   90.00
_cell.angle_beta   90.00
_cell.angle_gamma   90.00
#
_symmetry.space_group_name_H-M   'P 1'
#
loop_
_entity.id
_entity.type
_entity.pdbx_description
1 polymer ?
#
loop_
_entity_poly.entity_id
_entity_poly.type
_entity_poly.pdbx_seq_one_letter_code
_entity_poly.pdbx_strand_id
1 'polypeptide(L)'
;MLTLNGKLFVSTRDEVDHLMAHDGENGPNPPGSSLLDLFGSVKLATQLGFFHMELFHAANELETIAQVFGRDAFPGHIPSNLDLLLRRFNEVQYWATTEVLVARAPKCVQSLRKLIKIAHYSKQQGDLLSLFAIVLGLSNVAVSRLTLRWEKLPSRIKRMFSELESLLDPTRIHRAYRSLIAKMQPPFVPFNSLLLKDLTFIHEGNKTFFNGLVNFEKMHMIANVIRTFRVQGDIGSDR
;
A
#
# COMPACT_ATOMS: atom_id res chain seq x y z
N MET A 1 -1.03 16.01 2.99
CA MET A 1 -1.09 15.17 1.78
C MET A 1 -2.55 15.00 1.39
N LEU A 2 -2.89 15.16 0.11
CA LEU A 2 -4.26 14.97 -0.36
C LEU A 2 -4.61 13.47 -0.48
N THR A 3 -5.89 13.14 -0.27
CA THR A 3 -6.43 11.81 -0.57
C THR A 3 -6.48 11.59 -2.10
N LEU A 4 -6.89 10.40 -2.56
CA LEU A 4 -6.91 10.09 -4.01
C LEU A 4 -7.74 11.09 -4.83
N ASN A 5 -8.96 11.38 -4.39
CA ASN A 5 -9.87 12.30 -5.07
C ASN A 5 -9.92 13.69 -4.41
N GLY A 6 -9.20 13.88 -3.31
CA GLY A 6 -9.24 15.14 -2.55
C GLY A 6 -8.74 16.34 -3.35
N LYS A 7 -9.37 17.48 -3.12
CA LYS A 7 -9.03 18.77 -3.74
C LYS A 7 -8.62 19.79 -2.69
N LEU A 8 -7.88 20.81 -3.12
CA LEU A 8 -7.61 21.99 -2.32
C LEU A 8 -8.62 23.07 -2.68
N PHE A 9 -9.22 23.66 -1.65
CA PHE A 9 -10.13 24.79 -1.77
C PHE A 9 -9.47 26.03 -1.19
N VAL A 10 -9.73 27.18 -1.82
CA VAL A 10 -9.40 28.50 -1.28
C VAL A 10 -10.72 29.23 -1.13
N SER A 11 -11.03 29.64 0.10
CA SER A 11 -12.34 30.16 0.48
C SER A 11 -12.19 31.15 1.62
N THR A 12 -13.13 32.08 1.78
CA THR A 12 -13.21 32.89 3.00
C THR A 12 -13.72 32.06 4.18
N ARG A 13 -13.50 32.53 5.41
CA ARG A 13 -13.90 31.79 6.64
C ARG A 13 -15.41 31.52 6.69
N ASP A 14 -16.24 32.45 6.20
CA ASP A 14 -17.70 32.36 6.25
C ASP A 14 -18.27 31.38 5.21
N GLU A 15 -17.47 31.03 4.19
CA GLU A 15 -17.86 30.12 3.11
C GLU A 15 -17.45 28.67 3.39
N VAL A 16 -16.64 28.39 4.42
CA VAL A 16 -16.11 27.04 4.71
C VAL A 16 -17.22 26.01 4.88
N ASP A 17 -18.29 26.36 5.60
CA ASP A 17 -19.42 25.46 5.86
C ASP A 17 -20.29 25.22 4.61
N HIS A 18 -20.08 26.00 3.54
CA HIS A 18 -20.81 25.90 2.27
C HIS A 18 -20.02 25.15 1.18
N LEU A 19 -18.78 24.74 1.46
CA LEU A 19 -17.97 23.99 0.50
C LEU A 19 -18.61 22.62 0.22
N MET A 20 -18.78 22.32 -1.06
CA MET A 20 -19.28 21.03 -1.53
C MET A 20 -18.23 20.32 -2.38
N ALA A 21 -18.28 18.99 -2.36
CA ALA A 21 -17.46 18.16 -3.24
C ALA A 21 -17.82 18.41 -4.71
N HIS A 22 -16.81 18.48 -5.58
CA HIS A 22 -17.05 18.58 -7.02
C HIS A 22 -17.49 17.23 -7.63
N ASP A 23 -18.23 17.27 -8.73
CA ASP A 23 -18.78 16.08 -9.41
C ASP A 23 -17.72 15.01 -9.76
N GLY A 24 -16.47 15.42 -9.99
CA GLY A 24 -15.35 14.50 -10.27
C GLY A 24 -14.79 13.73 -9.07
N GLU A 25 -15.24 14.03 -7.84
CA GLU A 25 -14.75 13.38 -6.61
C GLU A 25 -15.47 12.07 -6.28
N ASN A 26 -16.67 11.88 -6.85
CA ASN A 26 -17.55 10.73 -6.61
C ASN A 26 -17.14 9.44 -7.35
N GLY A 27 -16.04 9.48 -8.10
CA GLY A 27 -15.52 8.34 -8.86
C GLY A 27 -16.22 8.14 -10.20
N PRO A 28 -15.95 7.01 -10.89
CA PRO A 28 -16.39 6.82 -12.27
C PRO A 28 -17.90 6.59 -12.39
N ASN A 29 -18.60 7.47 -13.11
CA ASN A 29 -19.99 7.31 -13.52
C ASN A 29 -20.22 7.90 -14.94
N PRO A 30 -20.58 7.10 -15.97
CA PRO A 30 -20.74 5.66 -15.94
C PRO A 30 -19.40 4.94 -15.78
N PRO A 31 -19.39 3.68 -15.32
CA PRO A 31 -18.17 2.91 -15.23
C PRO A 31 -17.60 2.63 -16.62
N GLY A 32 -16.33 3.02 -16.84
CA GLY A 32 -15.60 2.74 -18.07
C GLY A 32 -15.30 1.24 -18.26
N SER A 33 -14.66 0.89 -19.37
CA SER A 33 -14.20 -0.49 -19.61
C SER A 33 -13.18 -0.92 -18.56
N SER A 34 -13.44 -2.05 -17.89
CA SER A 34 -12.53 -2.58 -16.87
C SER A 34 -11.24 -3.11 -17.48
N LEU A 35 -10.10 -2.73 -16.90
CA LEU A 35 -8.79 -3.33 -17.24
C LEU A 35 -8.75 -4.83 -16.94
N LEU A 36 -9.60 -5.29 -16.00
CA LEU A 36 -9.79 -6.71 -15.70
C LEU A 36 -10.46 -7.46 -16.86
N ASP A 37 -11.13 -6.80 -17.79
CA ASP A 37 -11.67 -7.48 -18.99
C ASP A 37 -10.61 -7.53 -20.11
N LEU A 38 -9.68 -6.58 -20.15
CA LEU A 38 -8.73 -6.38 -21.26
C LEU A 38 -7.44 -7.20 -21.15
N PHE A 39 -6.91 -7.40 -19.92
CA PHE A 39 -5.58 -7.99 -19.73
C PHE A 39 -5.59 -9.21 -18.81
N GLY A 40 -4.72 -10.19 -19.05
CA GLY A 40 -4.57 -11.35 -18.17
C GLY A 40 -4.00 -10.99 -16.78
N SER A 41 -4.31 -11.79 -15.75
CA SER A 41 -3.86 -11.54 -14.37
C SER A 41 -2.34 -11.41 -14.24
N VAL A 42 -1.57 -12.24 -14.96
CA VAL A 42 -0.11 -12.18 -14.94
C VAL A 42 0.37 -10.84 -15.48
N LYS A 43 -0.11 -10.43 -16.66
CA LYS A 43 0.29 -9.16 -17.29
C LYS A 43 -0.04 -7.95 -16.40
N LEU A 44 -1.23 -7.93 -15.78
CA LEU A 44 -1.59 -6.87 -14.84
C LEU A 44 -0.68 -6.85 -13.61
N ALA A 45 -0.44 -8.01 -12.99
CA ALA A 45 0.46 -8.11 -11.84
C ALA A 45 1.86 -7.61 -12.22
N THR A 46 2.41 -8.04 -13.35
CA THR A 46 3.75 -7.65 -13.81
C THR A 46 3.85 -6.14 -14.04
N GLN A 47 2.87 -5.51 -14.70
CA GLN A 47 2.89 -4.07 -14.94
C GLN A 47 2.73 -3.25 -13.66
N LEU A 48 1.87 -3.70 -12.73
CA LEU A 48 1.80 -3.10 -11.39
C LEU A 48 3.14 -3.20 -10.67
N GLY A 49 3.77 -4.37 -10.70
CA GLY A 49 5.07 -4.61 -10.06
C GLY A 49 6.17 -3.69 -10.58
N PHE A 50 6.28 -3.51 -11.91
CA PHE A 50 7.25 -2.59 -12.49
C PHE A 50 7.02 -1.15 -12.02
N PHE A 51 5.80 -0.65 -12.11
CA PHE A 51 5.49 0.72 -11.70
C PHE A 51 5.71 0.94 -10.19
N HIS A 52 5.34 -0.04 -9.37
CA HIS A 52 5.57 0.06 -7.92
C HIS A 52 7.05 0.03 -7.56
N MET A 53 7.86 -0.70 -8.33
CA MET A 53 9.31 -0.72 -8.16
C MET A 53 9.93 0.63 -8.51
N GLU A 54 9.48 1.28 -9.60
CA GLU A 54 9.92 2.64 -9.96
C GLU A 54 9.58 3.66 -8.87
N LEU A 55 8.34 3.63 -8.35
CA LEU A 55 7.95 4.50 -7.23
C LEU A 55 8.74 4.22 -5.96
N PHE A 56 9.03 2.95 -5.68
CA PHE A 56 9.82 2.56 -4.52
C PHE A 56 11.28 3.03 -4.64
N HIS A 57 11.91 2.89 -5.80
CA HIS A 57 13.27 3.40 -6.03
C HIS A 57 13.36 4.92 -6.02
N ALA A 58 12.28 5.62 -6.42
CA ALA A 58 12.22 7.08 -6.33
C ALA A 58 12.11 7.56 -4.87
N ALA A 59 11.52 6.77 -3.98
CA ALA A 59 11.36 7.12 -2.57
C ALA A 59 12.67 6.98 -1.80
N ASN A 60 13.25 8.12 -1.40
CA ASN A 60 14.50 8.13 -0.65
C ASN A 60 14.27 7.74 0.83
N GLU A 61 15.23 7.04 1.44
CA GLU A 61 15.23 6.73 2.88
C GLU A 61 15.05 7.97 3.77
N LEU A 62 15.62 9.11 3.35
CA LEU A 62 15.48 10.39 4.05
C LEU A 62 14.02 10.87 4.09
N GLU A 63 13.23 10.56 3.06
CA GLU A 63 11.79 10.87 3.06
C GLU A 63 11.06 10.06 4.14
N THR A 64 11.50 8.83 4.38
CA THR A 64 10.96 7.98 5.45
C THR A 64 11.29 8.56 6.83
N ILE A 65 12.52 9.05 7.03
CA ILE A 65 12.91 9.74 8.27
C ILE A 65 12.08 11.01 8.47
N ALA A 66 11.97 11.85 7.44
CA ALA A 66 11.19 13.09 7.50
C ALA A 66 9.70 12.82 7.81
N GLN A 67 9.14 11.75 7.24
CA GLN A 67 7.76 11.33 7.49
C GLN A 67 7.54 10.88 8.95
N VAL A 68 8.53 10.25 9.58
CA VAL A 68 8.44 9.71 10.95
C VAL A 68 8.71 10.78 12.02
N PHE A 69 9.72 11.62 11.81
CA PHE A 69 10.12 12.67 12.75
C PHE A 69 9.30 13.96 12.62
N GLY A 70 8.50 14.07 11.55
CA GLY A 70 7.67 15.24 11.25
C GLY A 70 8.31 16.12 10.18
N ARG A 71 7.49 16.54 9.20
CA ARG A 71 7.95 17.34 8.04
C ARG A 71 8.49 18.70 8.45
N ASP A 72 7.91 19.29 9.50
CA ASP A 72 8.32 20.61 10.01
C ASP A 72 9.74 20.58 10.61
N ALA A 73 10.23 19.41 11.02
CA ALA A 73 11.59 19.24 11.50
C ALA A 73 12.63 19.29 10.36
N PHE A 74 12.20 19.22 9.10
CA PHE A 74 13.07 19.25 7.91
C PHE A 74 12.55 20.26 6.87
N PRO A 75 12.62 21.57 7.14
CA PRO A 75 12.17 22.59 6.19
C PRO A 75 12.88 22.45 4.84
N GLY A 76 12.11 22.55 3.74
CA GLY A 76 12.63 22.38 2.38
C GLY A 76 12.78 20.92 1.92
N HIS A 77 12.61 19.95 2.81
CA HIS A 77 12.59 18.53 2.45
C HIS A 77 11.14 18.00 2.44
N ILE A 78 10.59 17.84 1.25
CA ILE A 78 9.23 17.33 1.06
C ILE A 78 9.31 15.84 0.71
N PRO A 79 8.68 14.92 1.48
CA PRO A 79 8.69 13.49 1.20
C PRO A 79 7.71 13.11 0.09
N SER A 80 7.83 13.77 -1.08
CA SER A 80 6.87 13.67 -2.18
C SER A 80 6.83 12.27 -2.82
N ASN A 81 7.97 11.60 -2.96
CA ASN A 81 8.03 10.29 -3.61
C ASN A 81 7.46 9.21 -2.68
N LEU A 82 7.81 9.28 -1.38
CA LEU A 82 7.21 8.42 -0.37
C LEU A 82 5.70 8.65 -0.28
N ASP A 83 5.24 9.91 -0.32
CA ASP A 83 3.82 10.25 -0.39
C ASP A 83 3.16 9.58 -1.60
N LEU A 84 3.73 9.71 -2.79
CA LEU A 84 3.18 9.07 -3.99
C LEU A 84 3.10 7.54 -3.85
N LEU A 85 4.11 6.90 -3.26
CA LEU A 85 4.13 5.46 -2.99
C LEU A 85 3.03 5.04 -2.01
N LEU A 86 2.84 5.78 -0.92
CA LEU A 86 1.78 5.53 0.06
C LEU A 86 0.39 5.80 -0.53
N ARG A 87 0.27 6.84 -1.37
CA ARG A 87 -0.96 7.12 -2.14
C ARG A 87 -1.29 5.98 -3.08
N ARG A 88 -0.27 5.42 -3.75
CA ARG A 88 -0.41 4.33 -4.70
C ARG A 88 -0.97 3.07 -4.06
N PHE A 89 -0.58 2.76 -2.81
CA PHE A 89 -1.19 1.67 -2.06
C PHE A 89 -2.71 1.83 -1.95
N ASN A 90 -3.17 3.01 -1.54
CA ASN A 90 -4.59 3.31 -1.44
C ASN A 90 -5.28 3.25 -2.81
N GLU A 91 -4.63 3.73 -3.86
CA GLU A 91 -5.17 3.68 -5.23
C GLU A 91 -5.48 2.25 -5.66
N VAL A 92 -4.53 1.33 -5.48
CA VAL A 92 -4.70 -0.08 -5.84
C VAL A 92 -5.76 -0.75 -4.96
N GLN A 93 -5.80 -0.40 -3.67
CA GLN A 93 -6.81 -0.91 -2.74
C GLN A 93 -8.23 -0.50 -3.17
N TYR A 94 -8.45 0.80 -3.39
CA TYR A 94 -9.75 1.33 -3.80
C TYR A 94 -10.11 0.92 -5.22
N TRP A 95 -9.14 0.72 -6.12
CA TRP A 95 -9.38 0.14 -7.44
C TRP A 95 -9.96 -1.28 -7.31
N ALA A 96 -9.34 -2.16 -6.51
CA ALA A 96 -9.83 -3.51 -6.29
C ALA A 96 -11.26 -3.52 -5.70
N THR A 97 -11.54 -2.65 -4.73
CA THR A 97 -12.88 -2.47 -4.17
C THR A 97 -13.88 -1.99 -5.22
N THR A 98 -13.54 -0.94 -5.97
CA THR A 98 -14.40 -0.32 -6.99
C THR A 98 -14.76 -1.31 -8.10
N GLU A 99 -13.78 -2.03 -8.64
CA GLU A 99 -14.00 -3.02 -9.71
C GLU A 99 -15.01 -4.11 -9.32
N VAL A 100 -15.03 -4.52 -8.05
CA VAL A 100 -15.98 -5.53 -7.56
C VAL A 100 -17.38 -4.95 -7.37
N LEU A 101 -17.47 -3.73 -6.83
CA LEU A 101 -18.75 -3.10 -6.48
C LEU A 101 -19.51 -2.56 -7.70
N VAL A 102 -18.78 -2.05 -8.69
CA VAL A 102 -19.34 -1.53 -9.93
C VAL A 102 -19.78 -2.67 -10.87
N ALA A 103 -19.11 -3.82 -10.81
CA ALA A 103 -19.43 -4.94 -11.66
C ALA A 103 -20.78 -5.58 -11.29
N ARG A 104 -21.67 -5.70 -12.28
CA ARG A 104 -22.91 -6.50 -12.14
C ARG A 104 -22.60 -8.00 -12.20
N ALA A 105 -23.52 -8.83 -11.73
CA ALA A 105 -23.42 -10.28 -11.95
C ALA A 105 -23.57 -10.62 -13.45
N PRO A 106 -22.80 -11.56 -14.02
CA PRO A 106 -21.82 -12.45 -13.37
C PRO A 106 -20.39 -11.89 -13.26
N LYS A 107 -20.11 -10.71 -13.85
CA LYS A 107 -18.77 -10.10 -13.90
C LYS A 107 -18.14 -9.89 -12.52
N CYS A 108 -18.93 -9.52 -11.50
CA CYS A 108 -18.45 -9.38 -10.12
C CYS A 108 -17.65 -10.60 -9.61
N VAL A 109 -18.14 -11.83 -9.84
CA VAL A 109 -17.44 -13.07 -9.44
C VAL A 109 -16.15 -13.27 -10.24
N GLN A 110 -16.14 -12.85 -11.51
CA GLN A 110 -14.96 -12.90 -12.37
C GLN A 110 -13.90 -11.90 -11.89
N SER A 111 -14.29 -10.66 -11.54
CA SER A 111 -13.42 -9.63 -10.98
C SER A 111 -12.79 -10.09 -9.67
N LEU A 112 -13.59 -10.61 -8.73
CA LEU A 112 -13.09 -11.21 -7.48
C LEU A 112 -12.03 -12.28 -7.74
N ARG A 113 -12.35 -13.28 -8.58
CA ARG A 113 -11.41 -14.34 -8.95
C ARG A 113 -10.13 -13.79 -9.59
N LYS A 114 -10.25 -12.76 -10.43
CA LYS A 114 -9.12 -12.19 -11.18
C LYS A 114 -8.21 -11.38 -10.27
N LEU A 115 -8.77 -10.58 -9.36
CA LEU A 115 -8.03 -9.82 -8.35
C LEU A 115 -7.27 -10.74 -7.38
N ILE A 116 -7.89 -11.83 -6.90
CA ILE A 116 -7.19 -12.82 -6.05
C ILE A 116 -5.99 -13.44 -6.79
N LYS A 117 -6.14 -13.73 -8.09
CA LYS A 117 -5.02 -14.22 -8.91
C LYS A 117 -3.93 -13.16 -9.09
N ILE A 118 -4.29 -11.90 -9.31
CA ILE A 118 -3.33 -10.80 -9.42
C ILE A 118 -2.52 -10.70 -8.11
N ALA A 119 -3.19 -10.66 -6.96
CA ALA A 119 -2.53 -10.63 -5.65
C ALA A 119 -1.58 -11.82 -5.43
N HIS A 120 -1.99 -13.02 -5.85
CA HIS A 120 -1.12 -14.20 -5.81
C HIS A 120 0.13 -14.06 -6.69
N TYR A 121 -0.01 -13.59 -7.93
CA TYR A 121 1.13 -13.34 -8.81
C TYR A 121 2.03 -12.21 -8.29
N SER A 122 1.45 -11.14 -7.73
CA SER A 122 2.18 -10.06 -7.08
C SER A 122 3.06 -10.57 -5.95
N LYS A 123 2.55 -11.51 -5.12
CA LYS A 123 3.38 -12.20 -4.10
C LYS A 123 4.56 -12.95 -4.73
N GLN A 124 4.34 -13.69 -5.82
CA GLN A 124 5.38 -14.52 -6.45
C GLN A 124 6.52 -13.69 -7.06
N GLN A 125 6.22 -12.51 -7.60
CA GLN A 125 7.21 -11.62 -8.21
C GLN A 125 7.77 -10.58 -7.23
N GLY A 126 7.39 -10.61 -5.96
CA GLY A 126 7.87 -9.69 -4.93
C GLY A 126 7.20 -8.31 -4.88
N ASP A 127 6.04 -8.11 -5.49
CA ASP A 127 5.24 -6.90 -5.32
C ASP A 127 4.28 -7.06 -4.14
N LEU A 128 4.76 -6.83 -2.91
CA LEU A 128 3.94 -6.94 -1.72
C LEU A 128 2.96 -5.76 -1.56
N LEU A 129 3.24 -4.63 -2.22
CA LEU A 129 2.33 -3.48 -2.27
C LEU A 129 1.01 -3.89 -2.94
N SER A 130 1.05 -4.42 -4.16
CA SER A 130 -0.17 -4.91 -4.84
C SER A 130 -0.85 -6.04 -4.08
N LEU A 131 -0.07 -6.99 -3.57
CA LEU A 131 -0.61 -8.12 -2.80
C LEU A 131 -1.51 -7.60 -1.68
N PHE A 132 -0.98 -6.76 -0.79
CA PHE A 132 -1.71 -6.33 0.39
C PHE A 132 -2.77 -5.28 0.07
N ALA A 133 -2.54 -4.39 -0.90
CA ALA A 133 -3.55 -3.44 -1.35
C ALA A 133 -4.79 -4.17 -1.87
N ILE A 134 -4.62 -5.19 -2.72
CA ILE A 134 -5.75 -5.98 -3.24
C ILE A 134 -6.41 -6.79 -2.11
N VAL A 135 -5.64 -7.46 -1.26
CA VAL A 135 -6.20 -8.24 -0.13
C VAL A 135 -7.06 -7.34 0.76
N LEU A 136 -6.55 -6.19 1.20
CA LEU A 136 -7.31 -5.24 2.02
C LEU A 136 -8.51 -4.66 1.27
N GLY A 137 -8.40 -4.42 -0.04
CA GLY A 137 -9.51 -3.96 -0.87
C GLY A 137 -10.65 -4.98 -0.96
N LEU A 138 -10.32 -6.28 -0.96
CA LEU A 138 -11.30 -7.37 -0.96
C LEU A 138 -11.84 -7.71 0.43
N SER A 139 -11.05 -7.52 1.48
CA SER A 139 -11.50 -7.66 2.89
C SER A 139 -12.33 -6.46 3.37
N ASN A 140 -12.35 -5.36 2.63
CA ASN A 140 -13.22 -4.22 2.90
C ASN A 140 -14.68 -4.68 3.11
N VAL A 141 -15.35 -4.16 4.13
CA VAL A 141 -16.72 -4.52 4.52
C VAL A 141 -17.71 -4.45 3.35
N ALA A 142 -17.53 -3.50 2.42
CA ALA A 142 -18.39 -3.37 1.25
C ALA A 142 -18.32 -4.58 0.30
N VAL A 143 -17.16 -5.25 0.24
CA VAL A 143 -16.88 -6.40 -0.63
C VAL A 143 -17.04 -7.72 0.13
N SER A 144 -16.50 -7.82 1.35
CA SER A 144 -16.54 -9.06 2.16
C SER A 144 -17.96 -9.48 2.52
N ARG A 145 -18.90 -8.52 2.66
CA ARG A 145 -20.33 -8.80 2.89
C ARG A 145 -21.07 -9.45 1.72
N LEU A 146 -20.48 -9.49 0.52
CA LEU A 146 -21.12 -10.04 -0.69
C LEU A 146 -21.10 -11.58 -0.69
N THR A 147 -21.62 -12.21 0.36
CA THR A 147 -21.52 -13.66 0.64
C THR A 147 -21.90 -14.54 -0.56
N LEU A 148 -23.02 -14.24 -1.23
CA LEU A 148 -23.49 -14.95 -2.42
C LEU A 148 -22.50 -14.93 -3.61
N ARG A 149 -21.63 -13.92 -3.68
CA ARG A 149 -20.59 -13.82 -4.72
C ARG A 149 -19.36 -14.65 -4.33
N TRP A 150 -18.97 -14.58 -3.06
CA TRP A 150 -17.87 -15.37 -2.50
C TRP A 150 -18.16 -16.88 -2.55
N GLU A 151 -19.39 -17.30 -2.27
CA GLU A 151 -19.80 -18.71 -2.34
C GLU A 151 -19.57 -19.33 -3.71
N LYS A 152 -19.86 -18.57 -4.78
CA LYS A 152 -19.69 -18.97 -6.19
C LYS A 152 -18.24 -19.10 -6.64
N LEU A 153 -17.27 -18.65 -5.84
CA LEU A 153 -15.87 -18.85 -6.16
C LEU A 153 -15.46 -20.32 -5.99
N PRO A 154 -14.62 -20.86 -6.88
CA PRO A 154 -14.03 -22.19 -6.68
C PRO A 154 -13.30 -22.29 -5.34
N SER A 155 -13.37 -23.44 -4.68
CA SER A 155 -12.71 -23.70 -3.38
C SER A 155 -11.21 -23.37 -3.41
N ARG A 156 -10.52 -23.71 -4.51
CA ARG A 156 -9.10 -23.37 -4.72
C ARG A 156 -8.81 -21.87 -4.63
N ILE A 157 -9.72 -21.03 -5.14
CA ILE A 157 -9.56 -19.56 -5.14
C ILE A 157 -9.85 -19.01 -3.74
N LYS A 158 -10.86 -19.54 -3.05
CA LYS A 158 -11.15 -19.19 -1.66
C LYS A 158 -9.97 -19.49 -0.74
N ARG A 159 -9.40 -20.70 -0.85
CA ARG A 159 -8.20 -21.09 -0.08
C ARG A 159 -7.00 -20.19 -0.38
N MET A 160 -6.77 -19.88 -1.65
CA MET A 160 -5.73 -18.94 -2.06
C MET A 160 -5.92 -17.57 -1.39
N PHE A 161 -7.13 -17.01 -1.37
CA PHE A 161 -7.39 -15.75 -0.70
C PHE A 161 -7.12 -15.84 0.81
N SER A 162 -7.61 -16.88 1.49
CA SER A 162 -7.34 -17.07 2.93
C SER A 162 -5.85 -17.20 3.25
N GLU A 163 -5.06 -17.87 2.41
CA GLU A 163 -3.61 -17.95 2.56
C GLU A 163 -2.96 -16.56 2.42
N LEU A 164 -3.39 -15.74 1.46
CA LEU A 164 -2.89 -14.38 1.27
C LEU A 164 -3.29 -13.46 2.43
N GLU A 165 -4.53 -13.55 2.90
CA GLU A 165 -5.05 -12.78 4.04
C GLU A 165 -4.31 -13.13 5.35
N SER A 166 -3.95 -14.39 5.55
CA SER A 166 -3.20 -14.84 6.73
C SER A 166 -1.82 -14.16 6.89
N LEU A 167 -1.25 -13.61 5.80
CA LEU A 167 0.02 -12.88 5.84
C LEU A 167 -0.09 -11.52 6.54
N LEU A 168 -1.31 -10.97 6.69
CA LEU A 168 -1.58 -9.72 7.40
C LEU A 168 -1.85 -9.90 8.89
N ASP A 169 -1.87 -11.14 9.39
CA ASP A 169 -2.15 -11.44 10.80
C ASP A 169 -1.22 -10.61 11.72
N PRO A 170 -1.79 -9.75 12.60
CA PRO A 170 -0.99 -8.92 13.52
C PRO A 170 -0.31 -9.72 14.63
N THR A 171 -0.68 -10.99 14.83
CA THR A 171 -0.17 -11.85 15.89
C THR A 171 1.36 -11.93 15.89
N ARG A 172 1.95 -11.81 17.09
CA ARG A 172 3.42 -11.84 17.30
C ARG A 172 4.16 -10.82 16.40
N ILE A 173 3.65 -9.59 16.33
CA ILE A 173 4.28 -8.47 15.60
C ILE A 173 4.41 -8.80 14.10
N HIS A 174 3.29 -9.22 13.50
CA HIS A 174 3.21 -9.58 12.07
C HIS A 174 4.20 -10.69 11.67
N ARG A 175 4.32 -11.75 12.50
CA ARG A 175 5.30 -12.84 12.27
C ARG A 175 5.19 -13.49 10.89
N ALA A 176 3.97 -13.65 10.36
CA ALA A 176 3.74 -14.23 9.05
C ALA A 176 4.38 -13.38 7.94
N TYR A 177 4.13 -12.07 7.95
CA TYR A 177 4.77 -11.11 7.05
C TYR A 177 6.30 -11.12 7.20
N ARG A 178 6.83 -11.05 8.43
CA ARG A 178 8.29 -11.04 8.67
C ARG A 178 8.95 -12.31 8.13
N SER A 179 8.29 -13.45 8.31
CA SER A 179 8.78 -14.75 7.83
C SER A 179 8.73 -14.85 6.29
N LEU A 180 7.78 -14.18 5.65
CA LEU A 180 7.74 -14.05 4.19
C LEU A 180 8.93 -13.22 3.71
N ILE A 181 9.10 -12.01 4.25
CA ILE A 181 10.20 -11.09 3.92
C ILE A 181 11.57 -11.76 4.09
N ALA A 182 11.79 -12.45 5.21
CA ALA A 182 13.06 -13.12 5.50
C ALA A 182 13.45 -14.23 4.49
N LYS A 183 12.48 -14.75 3.73
CA LYS A 183 12.70 -15.77 2.69
C LYS A 183 12.77 -15.22 1.28
N MET A 184 12.36 -13.97 1.09
CA MET A 184 12.35 -13.34 -0.23
C MET A 184 13.76 -12.88 -0.61
N GLN A 185 14.08 -13.04 -1.88
CA GLN A 185 15.31 -12.51 -2.46
C GLN A 185 15.01 -11.17 -3.14
N PRO A 186 15.89 -10.16 -3.04
CA PRO A 186 15.80 -8.94 -3.81
C PRO A 186 15.75 -9.21 -5.33
N PRO A 187 15.07 -8.38 -6.14
CA PRO A 187 14.39 -7.15 -5.77
C PRO A 187 12.92 -7.40 -5.37
N PHE A 188 12.39 -6.65 -4.41
CA PHE A 188 10.96 -6.70 -4.07
C PHE A 188 10.46 -5.38 -3.48
N VAL A 189 9.16 -5.09 -3.64
CA VAL A 189 8.50 -3.92 -3.04
C VAL A 189 7.86 -4.32 -1.71
N PRO A 190 8.29 -3.74 -0.58
CA PRO A 190 7.78 -4.10 0.75
C PRO A 190 6.40 -3.48 1.05
N PHE A 191 5.77 -3.92 2.15
CA PHE A 191 4.61 -3.25 2.71
C PHE A 191 5.03 -2.05 3.57
N ASN A 192 5.18 -0.88 2.93
CA ASN A 192 5.72 0.34 3.55
C ASN A 192 4.97 0.81 4.80
N SER A 193 3.66 0.55 4.91
CA SER A 193 2.90 0.93 6.11
C SER A 193 3.40 0.24 7.37
N LEU A 194 3.90 -1.00 7.28
CA LEU A 194 4.47 -1.69 8.44
C LEU A 194 5.86 -1.16 8.79
N LEU A 195 6.67 -0.81 7.80
CA LEU A 195 7.95 -0.11 7.99
C LEU A 195 7.75 1.20 8.75
N LEU A 196 6.82 2.03 8.29
CA LEU A 196 6.51 3.31 8.95
C LEU A 196 6.00 3.08 10.37
N LYS A 197 5.14 2.08 10.59
CA LYS A 197 4.66 1.73 11.93
C LYS A 197 5.80 1.37 12.89
N ASP A 198 6.77 0.56 12.45
CA ASP A 198 7.94 0.21 13.27
C ASP A 198 8.76 1.45 13.63
N LEU A 199 9.03 2.31 12.64
CA LEU A 199 9.81 3.52 12.83
C LEU A 199 9.10 4.53 13.74
N THR A 200 7.79 4.72 13.57
CA THR A 200 6.96 5.54 14.45
C THR A 200 7.00 5.02 15.88
N PHE A 201 6.86 3.70 16.08
CA PHE A 201 6.93 3.11 17.42
C PHE A 201 8.29 3.36 18.10
N ILE A 202 9.39 3.22 17.35
CA ILE A 202 10.74 3.55 17.87
C ILE A 202 10.84 5.05 18.17
N HIS A 203 10.32 5.90 17.29
CA HIS A 203 10.40 7.34 17.43
C HIS A 203 9.64 7.85 18.66
N GLU A 204 8.42 7.39 18.87
CA GLU A 204 7.56 7.77 19.99
C GLU A 204 7.98 7.10 21.31
N GLY A 205 8.46 5.86 21.24
CA GLY A 205 8.89 5.10 22.43
C GLY A 205 10.23 5.53 23.02
N ASN A 206 11.06 6.27 22.27
CA ASN A 206 12.41 6.64 22.69
C ASN A 206 12.65 8.15 22.58
N LYS A 207 13.14 8.78 23.66
CA LYS A 207 13.53 10.21 23.61
C LYS A 207 14.70 10.41 22.67
N THR A 208 14.65 11.49 21.88
CA THR A 208 15.74 11.89 20.98
C THR A 208 16.93 12.45 21.74
N PHE A 209 16.70 13.09 22.90
CA PHE A 209 17.74 13.68 23.73
C PHE A 209 17.62 13.23 25.19
N PHE A 210 18.78 13.04 25.82
CA PHE A 210 18.92 12.84 27.26
C PHE A 210 19.96 13.84 27.79
N ASN A 211 19.58 14.68 28.76
CA ASN A 211 20.47 15.67 29.37
C ASN A 211 21.22 16.56 28.35
N GLY A 212 20.53 16.94 27.27
CA GLY A 212 21.11 17.74 26.17
C GLY A 212 21.98 16.96 25.18
N LEU A 213 22.22 15.67 25.40
CA LEU A 213 22.98 14.80 24.51
C LEU A 213 22.04 14.00 23.59
N VAL A 214 22.49 13.74 22.37
CA VAL A 214 21.74 12.92 21.39
C VAL A 214 21.72 11.46 21.85
N ASN A 215 20.54 10.84 21.84
CA ASN A 215 20.37 9.42 22.07
C ASN A 215 20.77 8.61 20.82
N PHE A 216 22.03 8.20 20.74
CA PHE A 216 22.53 7.40 19.62
C PHE A 216 21.96 5.97 19.57
N GLU A 217 21.47 5.43 20.68
CA GLU A 217 20.79 4.13 20.69
C GLU A 217 19.51 4.18 19.85
N LYS A 218 18.68 5.21 20.04
CA LYS A 218 17.51 5.48 19.19
C LYS A 218 17.90 5.61 17.73
N MET A 219 18.96 6.37 17.43
CA MET A 219 19.43 6.55 16.04
C MET A 219 19.85 5.22 15.41
N HIS A 220 20.50 4.36 16.18
CA HIS A 220 20.92 3.03 15.72
C HIS A 220 19.71 2.11 15.46
N MET A 221 18.70 2.11 16.33
CA MET A 221 17.47 1.35 16.12
C MET A 221 16.76 1.75 14.81
N ILE A 222 16.62 3.06 14.57
CA ILE A 222 16.01 3.61 13.35
C ILE A 222 16.80 3.22 12.11
N ALA A 223 18.13 3.40 12.15
CA ALA A 223 19.00 3.04 11.03
C ALA A 223 18.95 1.55 10.70
N ASN A 224 18.85 0.67 11.71
CA ASN A 224 18.77 -0.78 11.50
C ASN A 224 17.47 -1.18 10.81
N VAL A 225 16.35 -0.54 11.16
CA VAL A 225 15.08 -0.74 10.43
C VAL A 225 15.25 -0.30 8.98
N ILE A 226 15.73 0.92 8.71
CA ILE A 226 15.91 1.42 7.34
C ILE A 226 16.82 0.52 6.50
N ARG A 227 17.98 0.11 7.03
CA ARG A 227 18.94 -0.76 6.32
C ARG A 227 18.35 -2.11 5.96
N THR A 228 17.50 -2.68 6.82
CA THR A 228 16.83 -3.95 6.53
C THR A 228 16.00 -3.86 5.25
N PHE A 229 15.44 -2.69 4.95
CA PHE A 229 14.65 -2.44 3.74
C PHE A 229 15.52 -1.96 2.55
N ARG A 230 16.68 -1.33 2.79
CA ARG A 230 17.64 -0.92 1.74
C ARG A 230 18.25 -2.09 0.97
N VAL A 231 18.69 -3.13 1.68
CA VAL A 231 19.35 -4.32 1.09
C VAL A 231 18.44 -5.04 0.07
N GLN A 232 17.17 -4.66 0.02
CA GLN A 232 16.13 -5.28 -0.81
C GLN A 232 15.86 -4.53 -2.13
N GLY A 233 16.44 -3.33 -2.30
CA GLY A 233 16.32 -2.50 -3.51
C GLY A 233 17.62 -2.30 -4.30
N ASP A 234 18.79 -2.65 -3.76
CA ASP A 234 20.06 -2.47 -4.47
C ASP A 234 20.34 -3.67 -5.40
N ILE A 235 20.09 -3.50 -6.69
CA ILE A 235 20.77 -4.25 -7.75
C ILE A 235 21.60 -3.23 -8.54
N GLY A 236 22.87 -3.10 -8.14
CA GLY A 236 23.93 -2.54 -8.98
C GLY A 236 23.96 -1.02 -9.11
N SER A 237 24.55 -0.33 -8.12
CA SER A 237 25.21 0.95 -8.33
C SER A 237 26.75 0.85 -8.36
N ASP A 238 27.30 -0.37 -8.46
CA ASP A 238 28.70 -0.57 -8.83
C ASP A 238 28.83 -0.72 -10.36
N ARG A 239 28.83 0.41 -11.07
CA ARG A 239 29.56 0.63 -12.33
C ARG A 239 29.97 2.09 -12.45
#